data_AF-A0A371BHT1-F1
#
_entry.id   AF-A0A371BHT1-F1
#
_cell.length_a   1.000
_cell.length_b   1.000
_cell.length_c   1.000
_cell.angle_alpha   90.00
_cell.angle_beta   90.00
_cell.angle_gamma   90.00
#
_symmetry.space_group_name_H-M   'P 1'
#
loop_
_entity.id
_entity.type
_entity.pdbx_description
1 polymer ?
#
loop_
_entity_poly.entity_id
_entity_poly.type
_entity_poly.pdbx_seq_one_letter_code
_entity_poly.pdbx_strand_id
1 'polypeptide(L)'
;MPTFRDVRARCQINGFQCHHLIPVKVCNMGALRPFFEKSKAYGFDPDDFGVNGMHLPCRERMAAAFGLPLHRGPHPAYNQMVAERLAAISVLDEYESRLQLMQFLRALREGLRNCPEVDAFDRRHPFQPTVDMRRLDSDADFLFRFTQPS
;
A
#
# COMPACT_ATOMS: atom_id res chain seq x y z
N MET A 1 -15.70 11.34 -2.45
CA MET A 1 -15.23 10.11 -3.12
C MET A 1 -15.67 8.90 -2.29
N PRO A 2 -15.77 7.67 -2.86
CA PRO A 2 -16.23 6.51 -2.10
C PRO A 2 -15.22 6.13 -1.01
N THR A 3 -15.72 5.90 0.20
CA THR A 3 -14.89 5.42 1.31
C THR A 3 -14.53 3.95 1.16
N PHE A 4 -13.55 3.45 1.91
CA PHE A 4 -13.31 2.00 2.02
C PHE A 4 -14.54 1.21 2.46
N ARG A 5 -15.44 1.83 3.25
CA ARG A 5 -16.70 1.19 3.65
C ARG A 5 -17.65 1.09 2.46
N ASP A 6 -17.77 2.16 1.68
CA ASP A 6 -18.63 2.17 0.48
C ASP A 6 -18.15 1.15 -0.56
N VAL A 7 -16.84 1.08 -0.81
CA VAL A 7 -16.27 0.14 -1.78
C VAL A 7 -16.48 -1.30 -1.33
N ARG A 8 -16.27 -1.63 -0.05
CA ARG A 8 -16.54 -2.98 0.48
C ARG A 8 -18.01 -3.39 0.38
N ALA A 9 -18.92 -2.42 0.50
CA ALA A 9 -20.36 -2.67 0.39
C ALA A 9 -20.82 -2.83 -1.07
N ARG A 10 -20.22 -2.09 -2.01
CA ARG A 10 -20.70 -1.98 -3.40
C ARG A 10 -19.92 -2.81 -4.40
N CYS A 11 -18.64 -3.08 -4.14
CA CYS A 11 -17.70 -3.69 -5.07
C CYS A 11 -16.93 -4.83 -4.41
N GLN A 12 -17.53 -6.02 -4.38
CA GLN A 12 -16.87 -7.23 -3.91
C GLN A 12 -16.21 -7.97 -5.08
N ILE A 13 -14.89 -7.90 -5.15
CA ILE A 13 -14.11 -8.61 -6.17
C ILE A 13 -13.67 -9.95 -5.57
N ASN A 14 -14.11 -11.06 -6.18
CA ASN A 14 -13.85 -12.39 -5.66
C ASN A 14 -12.33 -12.67 -5.59
N GLY A 15 -11.82 -12.89 -4.36
CA GLY A 15 -10.40 -13.17 -4.13
C GLY A 15 -9.50 -11.94 -4.00
N PHE A 16 -10.09 -10.75 -3.85
CA PHE A 16 -9.40 -9.50 -3.55
C PHE A 16 -9.99 -8.82 -2.31
N GLN A 17 -9.20 -7.95 -1.69
CA GLN A 17 -9.59 -7.12 -0.55
C GLN A 17 -9.11 -5.68 -0.75
N CYS A 18 -9.83 -4.72 -0.16
CA CYS A 18 -9.40 -3.33 -0.13
C CYS A 18 -8.18 -3.18 0.79
N HIS A 19 -7.08 -2.70 0.23
CA HIS A 19 -5.84 -2.41 0.93
C HIS A 19 -5.64 -0.89 1.00
N HIS A 20 -5.19 -0.39 2.16
CA HIS A 20 -4.82 1.01 2.32
C HIS A 20 -3.33 1.16 1.97
N LEU A 21 -2.99 2.14 1.13
CA LEU A 21 -1.61 2.51 0.80
C LEU A 21 -0.92 3.14 2.02
N ILE A 22 -1.56 4.11 2.64
CA ILE A 22 -1.16 4.59 3.97
C ILE A 22 -2.02 3.82 4.98
N PRO A 23 -1.43 2.92 5.79
CA PRO A 23 -2.18 2.07 6.69
C PRO A 23 -2.96 2.86 7.74
N VAL A 24 -4.14 2.37 8.10
CA VAL A 24 -4.98 2.95 9.16
C VAL A 24 -4.19 3.16 10.46
N LYS A 25 -3.27 2.24 10.80
CA LYS A 25 -2.41 2.37 11.98
C LYS A 25 -1.53 3.62 11.91
N VAL A 26 -1.01 3.96 10.73
CA VAL A 26 -0.19 5.16 10.49
C VAL A 26 -1.07 6.40 10.46
N CYS A 27 -2.25 6.34 9.83
CA CYS A 27 -3.24 7.43 9.84
C CYS A 27 -3.65 7.83 11.27
N ASN A 28 -3.73 6.86 12.17
CA ASN A 28 -4.11 7.06 13.58
C ASN A 28 -2.94 7.42 14.49
N MET A 29 -1.72 7.60 13.97
CA MET A 29 -0.59 8.06 14.79
C MET A 29 -0.78 9.53 15.17
N GLY A 30 -0.86 9.81 16.47
CA GLY A 30 -1.09 11.18 16.98
C GLY A 30 -0.08 12.21 16.47
N ALA A 31 1.19 11.79 16.27
CA ALA A 31 2.25 12.64 15.73
C ALA A 31 1.99 13.11 14.29
N LEU A 32 1.30 12.32 13.47
CA LEU A 32 0.98 12.64 12.07
C LEU A 32 -0.42 13.25 11.90
N ARG A 33 -1.23 13.32 12.96
CA ARG A 33 -2.59 13.88 12.90
C ARG A 33 -2.64 15.30 12.30
N PRO A 34 -1.78 16.26 12.70
CA PRO A 34 -1.80 17.61 12.10
C PRO A 34 -1.52 17.58 10.60
N PHE A 35 -0.62 16.71 10.15
CA PHE A 35 -0.32 16.52 8.74
C PHE A 35 -1.54 16.01 7.96
N PHE A 36 -2.24 15.00 8.48
CA PHE A 36 -3.43 14.48 7.81
C PHE A 36 -4.63 15.44 7.80
N GLU A 37 -4.81 16.23 8.86
CA GLU A 37 -5.85 17.28 8.84
C GLU A 37 -5.53 18.36 7.81
N LYS A 38 -4.27 18.78 7.70
CA LYS A 38 -3.83 19.70 6.65
C LYS A 38 -3.99 19.10 5.27
N SER A 39 -3.71 17.81 5.10
CA SER A 39 -3.71 17.17 3.78
C SER A 39 -5.09 17.03 3.14
N LYS A 40 -6.15 17.07 3.94
CA LYS A 40 -7.53 17.14 3.44
C LYS A 40 -7.75 18.39 2.58
N ALA A 41 -7.14 19.52 2.94
CA ALA A 41 -7.29 20.79 2.22
C ALA A 41 -6.79 20.71 0.77
N TYR A 42 -5.83 19.83 0.49
CA TYR A 42 -5.31 19.59 -0.85
C TYR A 42 -5.70 18.23 -1.44
N GLY A 43 -6.78 17.63 -0.93
CA GLY A 43 -7.46 16.49 -1.56
C GLY A 43 -6.99 15.10 -1.14
N PHE A 44 -6.17 14.98 -0.09
CA PHE A 44 -5.86 13.68 0.52
C PHE A 44 -6.74 13.44 1.75
N ASP A 45 -7.65 12.48 1.63
CA ASP A 45 -8.43 11.92 2.73
C ASP A 45 -8.01 10.46 2.96
N PRO A 46 -7.54 10.08 4.16
CA PRO A 46 -7.19 8.70 4.50
C PRO A 46 -8.30 7.68 4.21
N ASP A 47 -9.57 8.07 4.33
CA ASP A 47 -10.72 7.18 4.12
C ASP A 47 -11.18 7.09 2.66
N ASP A 48 -10.67 7.97 1.80
CA ASP A 48 -10.96 7.94 0.36
C ASP A 48 -10.23 6.78 -0.32
N PHE A 49 -10.99 5.79 -0.79
CA PHE A 49 -10.43 4.63 -1.47
C PHE A 49 -9.75 5.00 -2.80
N GLY A 50 -10.24 6.01 -3.51
CA GLY A 50 -9.66 6.42 -4.79
C GLY A 50 -8.23 6.94 -4.62
N VAL A 51 -7.96 7.60 -3.50
CA VAL A 51 -6.67 8.23 -3.21
C VAL A 51 -5.77 7.28 -2.42
N ASN A 52 -6.26 6.75 -1.30
CA ASN A 52 -5.48 5.94 -0.36
C ASN A 52 -5.68 4.43 -0.52
N GLY A 53 -6.48 3.98 -1.49
CA GLY A 53 -6.85 2.57 -1.65
C GLY A 53 -6.32 1.90 -2.91
N MET A 54 -6.18 0.58 -2.83
CA MET A 54 -6.12 -0.31 -3.99
C MET A 54 -6.68 -1.69 -3.63
N HIS A 55 -7.09 -2.49 -4.62
CA HIS A 55 -7.42 -3.89 -4.39
C HIS A 55 -6.17 -4.73 -4.45
N LEU A 56 -5.96 -5.57 -3.43
CA LEU A 56 -4.91 -6.59 -3.44
C LEU A 56 -5.52 -7.99 -3.34
N PRO A 57 -4.90 -9.00 -3.99
CA PRO A 57 -5.28 -10.39 -3.84
C PRO A 57 -5.29 -10.82 -2.37
N CYS A 58 -6.32 -11.56 -1.95
CA CYS A 58 -6.37 -12.20 -0.62
C CYS A 58 -6.30 -13.74 -0.71
N ARG A 59 -6.11 -14.27 -1.91
CA ARG A 59 -5.90 -15.69 -2.18
C ARG A 59 -4.65 -15.88 -3.04
N GLU A 60 -3.90 -16.92 -2.75
CA GLU A 60 -2.65 -17.26 -3.40
C GLU A 60 -2.80 -17.33 -4.92
N ARG A 61 -3.79 -18.09 -5.40
CA ARG A 61 -4.07 -18.22 -6.84
C ARG A 61 -4.28 -16.87 -7.56
N MET A 62 -4.83 -15.89 -6.86
CA MET A 62 -5.08 -14.55 -7.42
C MET A 62 -3.82 -13.69 -7.38
N ALA A 63 -2.98 -13.85 -6.34
CA ALA A 63 -1.67 -13.20 -6.30
C ALA A 63 -0.79 -13.66 -7.46
N ALA A 64 -0.69 -14.98 -7.67
CA ALA A 64 0.06 -15.57 -8.78
C ALA A 64 -0.50 -15.15 -10.15
N ALA A 65 -1.82 -15.21 -10.35
CA ALA A 65 -2.42 -14.90 -11.65
C ALA A 65 -2.28 -13.42 -12.07
N PHE A 66 -2.14 -12.51 -11.11
CA PHE A 66 -2.10 -11.06 -11.36
C PHE A 66 -0.73 -10.43 -11.10
N GLY A 67 0.26 -11.19 -10.64
CA GLY A 67 1.59 -10.66 -10.29
C GLY A 67 1.53 -9.60 -9.19
N LEU A 68 0.62 -9.74 -8.24
CA LEU A 68 0.39 -8.76 -7.16
C LEU A 68 0.71 -9.37 -5.80
N PRO A 69 1.16 -8.57 -4.81
CA PRO A 69 1.45 -9.05 -3.47
C PRO A 69 0.19 -9.59 -2.78
N LEU A 70 0.37 -10.68 -2.04
CA LEU A 70 -0.72 -11.28 -1.28
C LEU A 70 -1.02 -10.43 -0.03
N HIS A 71 -2.25 -9.95 0.07
CA HIS A 71 -2.74 -9.24 1.23
C HIS A 71 -2.92 -10.22 2.40
N ARG A 72 -1.97 -10.23 3.35
CA ARG A 72 -1.99 -11.12 4.53
C ARG A 72 -1.57 -10.43 5.82
N GLY A 73 -2.55 -10.18 6.68
CA GLY A 73 -2.34 -9.89 8.09
C GLY A 73 -1.77 -8.51 8.39
N PRO A 74 -1.37 -8.26 9.64
CA PRO A 74 -0.71 -7.02 10.02
C PRO A 74 0.65 -6.91 9.34
N HIS A 75 1.02 -5.67 8.98
CA HIS A 75 2.26 -5.37 8.26
C HIS A 75 3.15 -4.38 9.04
N PRO A 76 3.86 -4.80 10.10
CA PRO A 76 4.63 -3.90 10.96
C PRO A 76 5.77 -3.19 10.22
N ALA A 77 6.50 -3.89 9.35
CA ALA A 77 7.62 -3.31 8.61
C ALA A 77 7.11 -2.28 7.60
N TYR A 78 6.02 -2.60 6.90
CA TYR A 78 5.35 -1.65 6.02
C TYR A 78 4.82 -0.42 6.78
N ASN A 79 4.17 -0.61 7.92
CA ASN A 79 3.69 0.50 8.77
C ASN A 79 4.83 1.43 9.18
N GLN A 80 5.97 0.86 9.60
CA GLN A 80 7.13 1.62 10.01
C GLN A 80 7.70 2.44 8.84
N MET A 81 7.93 1.78 7.70
CA MET A 81 8.42 2.42 6.48
C MET A 81 7.54 3.59 6.04
N VAL A 82 6.22 3.40 6.00
CA VAL A 82 5.27 4.45 5.65
C VAL A 82 5.28 5.59 6.67
N ALA A 83 5.34 5.27 7.96
CA ALA A 83 5.37 6.29 9.02
C ALA A 83 6.65 7.15 8.96
N GLU A 84 7.82 6.53 8.75
CA GLU A 84 9.09 7.24 8.60
C GLU A 84 9.06 8.19 7.41
N ARG A 85 8.54 7.74 6.26
CA ARG A 85 8.43 8.58 5.07
C ARG A 85 7.47 9.75 5.28
N LEU A 86 6.32 9.51 5.90
CA LEU A 86 5.35 10.57 6.17
C LEU A 86 5.85 11.57 7.23
N ALA A 87 6.64 11.12 8.21
CA ALA A 87 7.29 12.03 9.15
C ALA A 87 8.22 13.02 8.42
N ALA A 88 9.02 12.54 7.47
CA ALA A 88 9.87 13.40 6.65
C ALA A 88 9.07 14.37 5.76
N ILE A 89 7.95 13.92 5.17
CA ILE A 89 7.07 14.79 4.36
C ILE A 89 6.36 15.83 5.23
N SER A 90 6.01 15.48 6.48
CA SER A 90 5.19 16.32 7.36
C SER A 90 5.85 17.61 7.83
N VAL A 91 7.18 17.67 7.77
CA VAL A 91 7.97 18.85 8.22
C VAL A 91 8.27 19.83 7.08
N LEU A 92 7.90 19.49 5.84
CA LEU A 92 8.05 20.35 4.66
C LEU A 92 6.99 21.46 4.65
N ASP A 93 7.21 22.46 3.80
CA ASP A 93 6.17 23.46 3.55
C ASP A 93 4.93 22.86 2.86
N GLU A 94 3.86 23.64 2.76
CA GLU A 94 2.59 23.16 2.20
C GLU A 94 2.68 22.66 0.76
N TYR A 95 3.41 23.37 -0.09
CA TYR A 95 3.51 23.04 -1.49
C TYR A 95 4.34 21.78 -1.68
N GLU A 96 5.50 21.71 -1.01
CA GLU A 96 6.40 20.55 -1.06
C GLU A 96 5.76 19.31 -0.44
N SER A 97 5.13 19.43 0.73
CA SER A 97 4.46 18.31 1.39
C SER A 97 3.35 17.72 0.52
N ARG A 98 2.56 18.57 -0.15
CA ARG A 98 1.53 18.13 -1.10
C ARG A 98 2.13 17.36 -2.27
N LEU A 99 3.17 17.91 -2.90
CA LEU A 99 3.82 17.24 -4.04
C LEU A 99 4.43 15.90 -3.63
N GLN A 100 5.19 15.86 -2.53
CA GLN A 100 5.82 14.64 -2.06
C GLN A 100 4.81 13.59 -1.60
N LEU A 101 3.69 13.98 -0.97
CA LEU A 101 2.62 13.04 -0.62
C LEU A 101 2.01 12.39 -1.87
N MET A 102 1.72 13.18 -2.91
CA MET A 102 1.15 12.65 -4.16
C MET A 102 2.12 11.72 -4.88
N GLN A 103 3.40 12.10 -4.95
CA GLN A 103 4.47 11.25 -5.49
C GLN A 103 4.61 9.96 -4.69
N PHE A 104 4.57 10.05 -3.36
CA PHE A 104 4.68 8.91 -2.47
C PHE A 104 3.52 7.92 -2.66
N LEU A 105 2.27 8.40 -2.69
CA LEU A 105 1.10 7.55 -2.94
C LEU A 105 1.13 6.89 -4.31
N ARG A 106 1.60 7.62 -5.34
CA ARG A 106 1.81 7.07 -6.68
C ARG A 106 2.87 5.97 -6.65
N ALA A 107 4.02 6.25 -6.04
CA ALA A 107 5.13 5.31 -5.93
C ALA A 107 4.76 4.07 -5.10
N LEU A 108 3.97 4.20 -4.02
CA LEU A 108 3.44 3.05 -3.29
C LEU A 108 2.54 2.19 -4.18
N ARG A 109 1.63 2.81 -4.93
CA ARG A 109 0.72 2.08 -5.82
C ARG A 109 1.45 1.39 -6.97
N GLU A 110 2.46 2.04 -7.54
CA GLU A 110 3.31 1.46 -8.59
C GLU A 110 4.23 0.38 -8.02
N GLY A 111 4.87 0.62 -6.87
CA GLY A 111 5.72 -0.33 -6.19
C GLY A 111 4.96 -1.61 -5.82
N LEU A 112 3.72 -1.50 -5.33
CA LEU A 112 2.87 -2.67 -5.06
C LEU A 112 2.42 -3.42 -6.30
N ARG A 113 2.42 -2.78 -7.48
CA ARG A 113 2.16 -3.46 -8.76
C ARG A 113 3.41 -4.06 -9.38
N ASN A 114 4.58 -3.53 -9.04
CA ASN A 114 5.87 -3.86 -9.65
C ASN A 114 6.83 -4.56 -8.67
N CYS A 115 6.36 -4.97 -7.49
CA CYS A 115 7.19 -5.71 -6.53
C CYS A 115 7.72 -6.97 -7.25
N PRO A 116 9.05 -7.14 -7.33
CA PRO A 116 9.63 -8.24 -8.08
C PRO A 116 9.20 -9.57 -7.46
N GLU A 117 8.72 -10.53 -8.26
CA GLU A 117 8.44 -11.88 -7.79
C GLU A 117 9.70 -12.48 -7.11
N VAL A 118 9.56 -13.15 -5.95
CA VAL A 118 10.52 -14.24 -5.66
C VAL A 118 9.95 -15.36 -6.49
N ASP A 119 10.76 -16.01 -7.33
CA ASP A 119 10.39 -17.16 -8.15
C ASP A 119 9.27 -18.01 -7.53
N ALA A 120 8.01 -17.68 -7.88
CA ALA A 120 6.83 -18.34 -7.30
C ALA A 120 6.36 -19.50 -8.18
N PHE A 121 7.20 -19.90 -9.14
CA PHE A 121 6.92 -20.98 -10.06
C PHE A 121 8.23 -21.63 -10.46
N ASP A 122 8.64 -22.70 -9.76
CA ASP A 122 9.47 -23.68 -10.44
C ASP A 122 8.61 -24.29 -11.55
N ARG A 123 8.77 -23.80 -12.79
CA ARG A 123 8.08 -24.31 -13.97
C ARG A 123 8.29 -25.82 -14.18
N ARG A 124 9.24 -26.44 -13.46
CA ARG A 124 9.52 -27.88 -13.47
C ARG A 124 8.64 -28.69 -12.52
N HIS A 125 7.95 -28.06 -11.54
CA HIS A 125 7.17 -28.77 -10.53
C HIS A 125 5.78 -28.13 -10.25
N PRO A 126 4.83 -28.23 -11.20
CA PRO A 126 3.50 -27.58 -11.13
C PRO A 126 2.54 -28.10 -10.03
N PHE A 127 2.95 -29.09 -9.22
CA PHE A 127 2.11 -29.71 -8.18
C PHE A 127 2.78 -29.82 -6.80
N GLN A 128 3.93 -29.17 -6.58
CA GLN A 128 4.52 -29.11 -5.24
C GLN A 128 3.98 -27.88 -4.48
N PRO A 129 3.51 -28.05 -3.23
CA PRO A 129 3.07 -26.94 -2.40
C PRO A 129 4.29 -26.26 -1.78
N THR A 130 5.07 -25.55 -2.59
CA THR A 130 6.13 -24.65 -2.11
C THR A 130 5.97 -23.32 -2.81
N VAL A 131 4.82 -22.68 -2.60
CA VAL A 131 4.65 -21.29 -3.03
C VAL A 131 4.79 -20.41 -1.80
N ASP A 132 6.02 -19.98 -1.54
CA ASP A 132 6.30 -18.92 -0.57
C ASP A 132 5.83 -17.59 -1.18
N MET A 133 4.51 -17.35 -1.13
CA MET A 133 3.94 -16.09 -1.62
C MET A 133 4.28 -14.96 -0.66
N ARG A 134 5.05 -13.98 -1.17
CA ARG A 134 5.49 -12.81 -0.43
C ARG A 134 4.34 -12.10 0.28
N ARG A 135 4.60 -11.79 1.54
CA ARG A 135 3.76 -10.90 2.35
C ARG A 135 4.25 -9.47 2.13
N LEU A 136 3.35 -8.50 2.20
CA LEU A 136 3.67 -7.06 2.05
C LEU A 136 4.89 -6.61 2.87
N ASP A 137 5.05 -7.14 4.09
CA ASP A 137 6.21 -6.83 4.95
C ASP A 137 7.55 -7.21 4.33
N SER A 138 7.59 -8.30 3.57
CA SER A 138 8.80 -8.77 2.89
C SER A 138 9.26 -7.81 1.79
N ASP A 139 8.37 -6.95 1.29
CA ASP A 139 8.67 -5.97 0.25
C ASP A 139 8.90 -4.56 0.81
N ALA A 140 8.85 -4.37 2.14
CA ALA A 140 8.98 -3.05 2.76
C ALA A 140 10.29 -2.34 2.37
N ASP A 141 11.41 -3.06 2.31
CA ASP A 141 12.71 -2.50 1.90
C ASP A 141 12.74 -2.08 0.42
N PHE A 142 12.14 -2.89 -0.46
CA PHE A 142 11.99 -2.54 -1.87
C PHE A 142 11.14 -1.28 -2.02
N LEU A 143 9.99 -1.25 -1.35
CA LEU A 143 9.06 -0.13 -1.38
C LEU A 143 9.71 1.14 -0.81
N PHE A 144 10.50 1.04 0.25
CA PHE A 144 11.24 2.17 0.80
C PHE A 144 12.20 2.78 -0.24
N ARG A 145 12.94 1.94 -0.98
CA ARG A 145 13.86 2.40 -2.04
C ARG A 145 13.09 2.97 -3.24
N PHE A 146 12.02 2.31 -3.64
CA PHE A 146 11.18 2.70 -4.78
C PHE A 146 10.44 4.01 -4.54
N THR A 147 10.19 4.37 -3.28
CA THR A 147 9.44 5.57 -2.89
C THR A 147 10.29 6.76 -2.48
N GLN A 148 11.62 6.67 -2.65
CA GLN A 148 12.49 7.83 -2.50
C GLN A 148 12.18 8.87 -3.58
N PRO A 149 12.30 10.16 -3.28
CA PRO A 149 12.16 11.20 -4.29
C PRO A 149 13.34 11.07 -5.28
N SER A 150 13.03 11.21 -6.57
CA SER A 150 14.05 11.26 -7.64
C SER A 150 14.92 12.51 -7.54
#